data_AF-A0A399X4T3-F1
#
_entry.id   AF-A0A399X4T3-F1
#
_cell.length_a   1.000
_cell.length_b   1.000
_cell.length_c   1.000
_cell.angle_alpha   90.00
_cell.angle_beta   90.00
_cell.angle_gamma   90.00
#
_symmetry.space_group_name_H-M   'P 1'
#
loop_
_entity.id
_entity.type
_entity.pdbx_description
1 polymer ?
#
loop_
_entity_poly.entity_id
_entity_poly.type
_entity_poly.pdbx_seq_one_letter_code
_entity_poly.pdbx_strand_id
1 'polypeptide(L)'
;MPPMPRFTVALLAAPILLLVGSCTSGGGGPSLLNFLYSTDWTGATTPQSQVVRLINPSGGDVLLRSMDNNGGVAQVTFNSVPSGVYEIQVTQYSQPGGQGAVLGVLRDQAQVSRTSNSYQTVAQGAVDHVRVVPATATIQVQRSIQLYATARTAADVATFTPPGSFVWQALNDRVSVNSDGIVVGQLQGTGIVRATETTSGQFNSAVITVEAANTTTTKWTIMVFMNAANDLDQFSDLNVNQMERVANNPDVRFVVQWKRVQALGFGAPWTGTRRYLVEYDNSSGNGWNDVRSELIQDMGTSVDMGNKDTLRQFASWVQTYYPAQRYVLVIWNHGSGWRLRDPNIGGTRGVSFDDEFFTYIRTYELAQALDTPDRLDVVSWDASLMQMIEVAYEIKDRCDYVVGSEESPPGEGLPYDLVFGPLRTDPDQSTESMLEHFGTGMLQFYGETRKITQSSVRTSALPGLATALSGLGQALLNNQGTYNNEIIAARQQAQSYSPTSLRVYRDLRHLTTILSGLINNAEIDNACTNVISAFDAAIVHNVHNSLSPNSFGLSVEFGPGTQPYWTEYGLLSLSGATVWDDWLEVSP
;
A
#
# COMPACT_ATOMS: atom_id res chain seq x y z
N MET A 1 35.67 2.37 -66.22
CA MET A 1 35.78 3.84 -66.42
C MET A 1 34.71 4.26 -67.40
N PRO A 2 34.02 5.41 -67.26
CA PRO A 2 33.97 6.39 -66.15
C PRO A 2 32.49 6.73 -65.76
N PRO A 3 32.12 7.86 -65.12
CA PRO A 3 32.02 8.04 -63.67
C PRO A 3 30.64 8.54 -63.16
N MET A 4 30.49 8.63 -61.83
CA MET A 4 29.37 9.26 -61.10
C MET A 4 29.08 10.72 -61.52
N PRO A 5 27.91 11.25 -61.15
CA PRO A 5 27.84 12.56 -60.51
C PRO A 5 27.23 12.49 -59.10
N ARG A 6 27.93 13.14 -58.18
CA ARG A 6 27.53 13.42 -56.80
C ARG A 6 26.47 14.52 -56.79
N PHE A 7 25.39 14.33 -56.04
CA PHE A 7 24.53 15.43 -55.60
C PHE A 7 24.80 15.74 -54.13
N THR A 8 25.28 16.97 -53.92
CA THR A 8 25.51 17.58 -52.61
C THR A 8 24.18 18.16 -52.12
N VAL A 9 23.66 17.65 -51.00
CA VAL A 9 22.62 18.34 -50.23
C VAL A 9 23.25 18.85 -48.95
N ALA A 10 23.35 20.17 -48.84
CA ALA A 10 23.78 20.86 -47.64
C ALA A 10 22.65 20.82 -46.60
N LEU A 11 22.87 20.14 -45.48
CA LEU A 11 22.11 20.36 -44.25
C LEU A 11 22.85 21.39 -43.40
N LEU A 12 22.20 22.54 -43.18
CA LEU A 12 22.56 23.45 -42.09
C LEU A 12 22.21 22.78 -40.76
N ALA A 13 23.22 22.34 -40.01
CA ALA A 13 23.08 21.95 -38.61
C ALA A 13 23.45 23.13 -37.70
N ALA A 14 22.48 23.65 -36.96
CA ALA A 14 22.72 24.52 -35.82
C ALA A 14 23.07 23.65 -34.59
N PRO A 15 24.11 23.97 -33.80
CA PRO A 15 24.49 23.12 -32.67
C PRO A 15 23.60 23.42 -31.46
N ILE A 16 22.79 22.43 -31.06
CA ILE A 16 22.23 22.34 -29.72
C ILE A 16 23.25 21.56 -28.88
N LEU A 17 23.83 22.24 -27.89
CA LEU A 17 24.82 21.70 -26.97
C LEU A 17 24.11 20.82 -25.93
N LEU A 18 23.93 19.53 -26.23
CA LEU A 18 23.53 18.50 -25.26
C LEU A 18 24.79 17.84 -24.70
N LEU A 19 25.15 18.19 -23.46
CA LEU A 19 26.14 17.45 -22.67
C LEU A 19 25.52 16.13 -22.23
N VAL A 20 25.73 15.07 -23.02
CA VAL A 20 25.51 13.69 -22.61
C VAL A 20 26.86 13.13 -22.18
N GLY A 21 27.08 13.07 -20.87
CA GLY A 21 28.24 12.38 -20.29
C GLY A 21 28.04 10.88 -20.40
N SER A 22 28.64 10.25 -21.40
CA SER A 22 28.81 8.81 -21.48
C SER A 22 29.79 8.34 -20.40
N CYS A 23 29.28 7.72 -19.33
CA CYS A 23 30.10 6.99 -18.37
C CYS A 23 30.28 5.54 -18.83
N THR A 24 31.54 5.19 -19.07
CA THR A 24 32.05 3.83 -19.17
C THR A 24 31.72 3.03 -17.91
N SER A 25 31.27 1.78 -18.09
CA SER A 25 31.03 0.79 -17.05
C SER A 25 32.27 0.53 -16.21
N GLY A 26 32.28 1.04 -14.98
CA GLY A 26 33.17 0.65 -13.91
C GLY A 26 32.34 0.41 -12.66
N GLY A 27 32.26 -0.85 -12.21
CA GLY A 27 31.61 -1.22 -10.96
C GLY A 27 32.37 -0.60 -9.79
N GLY A 28 31.87 0.52 -9.28
CA GLY A 28 32.30 1.14 -8.03
C GLY A 28 31.06 1.35 -7.17
N GLY A 29 30.94 0.60 -6.08
CA GLY A 29 29.95 0.91 -5.05
C GLY A 29 30.16 2.34 -4.52
N PRO A 30 29.13 2.95 -3.90
CA PRO A 30 29.23 4.32 -3.40
C PRO A 30 30.41 4.45 -2.43
N SER A 31 31.23 5.49 -2.61
CA SER A 31 32.37 5.71 -1.71
C SER A 31 31.84 6.05 -0.31
N LEU A 32 32.27 5.31 0.71
CA LEU A 32 31.96 5.61 2.10
C LEU A 32 32.83 6.79 2.59
N LEU A 33 32.19 7.80 3.17
CA LEU A 33 32.81 9.07 3.55
C LEU A 33 32.45 9.44 5.00
N ASN A 34 33.25 10.32 5.61
CA ASN A 34 32.90 10.94 6.87
C ASN A 34 32.13 12.23 6.59
N PHE A 35 30.98 12.41 7.25
CA PHE A 35 30.20 13.63 7.21
C PHE A 35 30.22 14.32 8.57
N LEU A 36 30.58 15.60 8.60
CA LEU A 36 30.76 16.39 9.81
C LEU A 36 29.58 17.35 10.00
N TYR A 37 28.84 17.20 11.10
CA TYR A 37 27.89 18.21 11.53
C TYR A 37 28.50 19.08 12.63
N SER A 38 28.31 20.40 12.56
CA SER A 38 28.79 21.32 13.60
C SER A 38 27.78 22.42 13.92
N THR A 39 27.75 22.84 15.18
CA THR A 39 26.95 23.97 15.64
C THR A 39 27.79 24.91 16.48
N ASP A 40 27.67 26.21 16.21
CA ASP A 40 28.12 27.25 17.12
C ASP A 40 27.02 27.55 18.17
N TRP A 41 27.33 27.28 19.43
CA TRP A 41 26.46 27.51 20.58
C TRP A 41 26.69 28.85 21.27
N THR A 42 27.57 29.70 20.74
CA THR A 42 27.88 31.00 21.34
C THR A 42 26.60 31.81 21.55
N GLY A 43 26.30 32.15 22.81
CA GLY A 43 25.12 32.91 23.20
C GLY A 43 23.85 32.09 23.48
N ALA A 44 23.83 30.78 23.18
CA ALA A 44 22.73 29.90 23.54
C ALA A 44 22.74 29.55 25.03
N THR A 45 21.55 29.45 25.64
CA THR A 45 21.43 29.07 27.05
C THR A 45 21.86 27.61 27.30
N THR A 46 22.35 27.34 28.50
CA THR A 46 22.70 25.98 28.96
C THR A 46 21.77 25.55 30.11
N PRO A 47 21.36 24.28 30.19
CA PRO A 47 21.68 23.18 29.29
C PRO A 47 20.83 23.16 28.01
N GLN A 48 21.40 22.70 26.90
CA GLN A 48 20.71 22.39 25.64
C GLN A 48 21.43 21.24 24.93
N SER A 49 20.76 20.60 23.97
CA SER A 49 21.37 19.60 23.09
C SER A 49 20.71 19.58 21.73
N GLN A 50 21.30 18.84 20.79
CA GLN A 50 20.74 18.56 19.48
C GLN A 50 20.76 17.07 19.18
N VAL A 51 19.73 16.60 18.48
CA VAL A 51 19.71 15.31 17.80
C VAL A 51 19.72 15.57 16.30
N VAL A 52 20.72 15.00 15.63
CA VAL A 52 20.96 15.15 14.19
C VAL A 52 20.65 13.82 13.52
N ARG A 53 19.80 13.85 12.51
CA ARG A 53 19.43 12.71 11.67
C ARG A 53 19.84 12.98 10.24
N LEU A 54 20.56 12.04 9.64
CA LEU A 54 20.77 11.98 8.19
C LEU A 54 19.88 10.88 7.63
N ILE A 55 19.00 11.24 6.72
CA ILE A 55 17.99 10.35 6.14
C ILE A 55 18.26 10.23 4.65
N ASN A 56 18.42 8.99 4.17
CA ASN A 56 18.53 8.70 2.74
C ASN A 56 17.20 9.06 2.03
N PRO A 57 17.21 9.61 0.80
CA PRO A 57 16.00 9.85 0.01
C PRO A 57 15.03 8.68 -0.10
N SER A 58 15.50 7.42 -0.05
CA SER A 58 14.62 6.23 -0.02
C SER A 58 13.89 6.05 1.33
N GLY A 59 14.31 6.77 2.37
CA GLY A 59 13.82 6.67 3.75
C GLY A 59 14.39 5.49 4.53
N GLY A 60 15.25 4.65 3.93
CA GLY A 60 15.73 3.41 4.55
C GLY A 60 16.83 3.59 5.61
N ASP A 61 17.87 4.38 5.29
CA ASP A 61 18.99 4.60 6.21
C ASP A 61 18.81 5.90 7.00
N VAL A 62 18.59 5.75 8.32
CA VAL A 62 18.58 6.87 9.27
C VAL A 62 19.81 6.76 10.17
N LEU A 63 20.80 7.61 9.94
CA LEU A 63 21.94 7.74 10.86
C LEU A 63 21.62 8.80 11.90
N LEU A 64 21.78 8.47 13.19
CA LEU A 64 21.47 9.36 14.30
C LEU A 64 22.71 9.69 15.13
N ARG A 65 22.84 10.96 15.53
CA ARG A 65 23.85 11.44 16.48
C ARG A 65 23.24 12.47 17.42
N SER A 66 23.77 12.55 18.64
CA SER A 66 23.44 13.61 19.60
C SER A 66 24.66 14.45 19.94
N MET A 67 24.43 15.71 20.29
CA MET A 67 25.48 16.66 20.66
C MET A 67 24.95 17.63 21.72
N ASP A 68 25.69 17.80 22.81
CA ASP A 68 25.32 18.72 23.89
C ASP A 68 25.96 20.09 23.71
N ASN A 69 25.29 21.13 24.21
CA ASN A 69 25.78 22.50 24.22
C ASN A 69 27.03 22.60 25.12
N ASN A 70 28.17 22.98 24.52
CA ASN A 70 29.46 23.18 25.21
C ASN A 70 29.83 24.66 25.39
N GLY A 71 28.93 25.59 25.05
CA GLY A 71 29.15 27.04 25.12
C GLY A 71 29.96 27.66 23.97
N GLY A 72 30.38 26.88 22.97
CA GLY A 72 31.12 27.32 21.80
C GLY A 72 30.82 26.46 20.57
N VAL A 73 31.80 26.21 19.71
CA VAL A 73 31.59 25.30 18.57
C VAL A 73 31.68 23.85 19.02
N ALA A 74 30.63 23.07 18.75
CA ALA A 74 30.59 21.63 18.96
C ALA A 74 30.40 20.91 17.62
N GLN A 75 30.87 19.67 17.52
CA GLN A 75 30.79 18.88 16.28
C GLN A 75 30.52 17.41 16.56
N VAL A 76 29.89 16.73 15.60
CA VAL A 76 29.72 15.28 15.58
C VAL A 76 29.95 14.71 14.18
N THR A 77 30.56 13.52 14.12
CA THR A 77 30.89 12.86 12.85
C THR A 77 30.01 11.65 12.62
N PHE A 78 29.45 11.58 11.42
CA PHE A 78 28.85 10.40 10.84
C PHE A 78 29.92 9.69 10.02
N ASN A 79 30.28 8.48 10.42
CA ASN A 79 31.30 7.69 9.74
C ASN A 79 30.64 6.76 8.73
N SER A 80 31.36 6.43 7.65
CA SER A 80 30.93 5.47 6.65
C SER A 80 29.59 5.81 5.98
N VAL A 81 29.35 7.09 5.71
CA VAL A 81 28.17 7.55 5.00
C VAL A 81 28.40 7.37 3.49
N PRO A 82 27.54 6.64 2.76
CA PRO A 82 27.63 6.59 1.30
C PRO A 82 27.58 8.00 0.69
N SER A 83 28.27 8.18 -0.44
CA SER A 83 28.15 9.42 -1.21
C SER A 83 26.74 9.57 -1.76
N GLY A 84 26.11 10.72 -1.55
CA GLY A 84 24.73 10.96 -1.96
C GLY A 84 24.18 12.29 -1.46
N VAL A 85 22.93 12.52 -1.80
CA VAL A 85 22.11 13.59 -1.24
C VAL A 85 21.33 13.01 -0.07
N TYR A 86 21.32 13.70 1.08
CA TYR A 86 20.58 13.29 2.27
C TYR A 86 19.68 14.42 2.73
N GLU A 87 18.55 14.07 3.34
CA GLU A 87 17.88 15.01 4.23
C GLU A 87 18.66 15.09 5.54
N ILE A 88 18.93 16.30 6.02
CA ILE A 88 19.41 16.54 7.37
C ILE A 88 18.28 17.14 8.21
N GLN A 89 17.88 16.42 9.26
CA GLN A 89 16.94 16.90 10.27
C GLN A 89 17.71 17.14 11.57
N VAL A 90 17.52 18.31 12.17
CA VAL A 90 18.10 18.61 13.47
C VAL A 90 17.03 19.14 14.41
N THR A 91 16.90 18.50 15.56
CA THR A 91 16.02 18.95 16.64
C THR A 91 16.86 19.42 17.81
N GLN A 92 16.63 20.65 18.25
CA GLN A 92 17.27 21.26 19.41
C GLN A 92 16.37 21.12 20.64
N TYR A 93 16.96 20.71 21.76
CA TYR A 93 16.27 20.35 22.98
C TYR A 93 16.76 21.16 24.18
N SER A 94 15.88 21.32 25.17
CA SER A 94 16.14 22.11 26.38
C SER A 94 16.96 21.40 27.46
N GLN A 95 17.31 20.12 27.28
CA GLN A 95 18.14 19.34 28.21
C GLN A 95 19.20 18.53 27.43
N PRO A 96 20.24 18.01 28.09
CA PRO A 96 21.25 17.17 27.46
C PRO A 96 20.69 15.88 26.86
N GLY A 97 21.41 15.30 25.89
CA GLY A 97 21.09 13.98 25.34
C GLY A 97 19.79 13.88 24.55
N GLY A 98 19.30 14.99 23.98
CA GLY A 98 18.05 15.04 23.22
C GLY A 98 16.78 14.97 24.08
N GLN A 99 16.85 15.45 25.32
CA GLN A 99 15.74 15.37 26.28
C GLN A 99 15.08 16.73 26.54
N GLY A 100 13.88 16.71 27.12
CA GLY A 100 13.15 17.93 27.48
C GLY A 100 12.34 18.51 26.32
N ALA A 101 12.02 19.80 26.39
CA ALA A 101 11.20 20.47 25.39
C ALA A 101 11.99 20.68 24.09
N VAL A 102 11.30 20.54 22.95
CA VAL A 102 11.84 20.93 21.65
C VAL A 102 11.87 22.46 21.57
N LEU A 103 13.07 23.02 21.44
CA LEU A 103 13.30 24.46 21.34
C LEU A 103 13.26 24.95 19.89
N GLY A 104 13.71 24.11 18.96
CA GLY A 104 13.76 24.45 17.56
C GLY A 104 14.03 23.25 16.68
N VAL A 105 13.67 23.37 15.42
CA VAL A 105 13.86 22.36 14.38
C VAL A 105 14.51 23.00 13.16
N LEU A 106 15.20 22.15 12.41
CA LEU A 106 15.81 22.47 11.13
C LEU A 106 15.66 21.25 10.20
N ARG A 107 15.26 21.51 8.95
CA ARG A 107 15.30 20.54 7.86
C ARG A 107 16.00 21.21 6.67
N ASP A 108 16.99 20.53 6.08
CA ASP A 108 17.70 20.96 4.87
C ASP A 108 18.16 19.70 4.09
N GLN A 109 18.75 19.91 2.92
CA GLN A 109 19.42 18.90 2.13
C GLN A 109 20.95 19.02 2.32
N ALA A 110 21.59 17.91 2.68
CA ALA A 110 23.03 17.80 2.81
C ALA A 110 23.61 16.94 1.68
N GLN A 111 24.63 17.45 0.98
CA GLN A 111 25.40 16.65 0.03
C GLN A 111 26.56 15.97 0.78
N VAL A 112 26.67 14.66 0.62
CA VAL A 112 27.81 13.84 1.05
C VAL A 112 28.61 13.45 -0.19
N SER A 113 29.81 13.98 -0.30
CA SER A 113 30.73 13.79 -1.43
C SER A 113 32.15 14.11 -0.98
N ARG A 114 33.16 13.82 -1.81
CA ARG A 114 34.56 14.13 -1.48
C ARG A 114 34.84 15.62 -1.29
N THR A 115 34.02 16.49 -1.88
CA THR A 115 34.19 17.96 -1.88
C THR A 115 33.17 18.68 -1.02
N SER A 116 32.10 18.00 -0.61
CA SER A 116 31.08 18.51 0.30
C SER A 116 30.73 17.40 1.27
N ASN A 117 31.18 17.51 2.51
CA ASN A 117 30.95 16.51 3.56
C ASN A 117 30.78 17.15 4.95
N SER A 118 30.32 18.39 5.01
CA SER A 118 30.01 19.03 6.29
C SER A 118 28.75 19.89 6.22
N TYR A 119 28.10 20.08 7.36
CA TYR A 119 26.95 20.96 7.49
C TYR A 119 27.02 21.73 8.81
N GLN A 120 26.88 23.06 8.72
CA GLN A 120 27.09 23.99 9.83
C GLN A 120 25.81 24.71 10.21
N THR A 121 25.60 24.89 11.52
CA THR A 121 24.47 25.64 12.07
C THR A 121 24.92 26.58 13.19
N VAL A 122 24.05 27.54 13.53
CA VAL A 122 24.14 28.32 14.78
C VAL A 122 22.94 28.00 15.65
N ALA A 123 23.18 27.71 16.94
CA ALA A 123 22.14 27.32 17.88
C ALA A 123 21.11 28.43 18.14
N GLN A 124 21.53 29.68 17.97
CA GLN A 124 20.66 30.85 18.07
C GLN A 124 21.18 31.94 17.12
N GLY A 125 20.36 32.36 16.17
CA GLY A 125 20.67 33.44 15.23
C GLY A 125 19.39 34.12 14.77
N ALA A 126 19.47 35.42 14.47
CA ALA A 126 18.35 36.12 13.87
C ALA A 126 18.12 35.59 12.46
N VAL A 127 16.85 35.33 12.12
CA VAL A 127 16.44 34.95 10.76
C VAL A 127 16.59 36.17 9.87
N ASP A 128 17.52 36.10 8.92
CA ASP A 128 17.77 37.12 7.92
C ASP A 128 17.06 36.79 6.61
N HIS A 129 17.14 35.53 6.17
CA HIS A 129 16.47 35.04 4.98
C HIS A 129 16.11 33.55 5.08
N VAL A 130 15.29 33.09 4.14
CA VAL A 130 14.90 31.68 3.99
C VAL A 130 15.60 31.10 2.76
N ARG A 131 16.10 29.87 2.88
CA ARG A 131 16.53 29.06 1.74
C ARG A 131 15.49 27.99 1.47
N VAL A 132 15.07 27.85 0.21
CA VAL A 132 14.24 26.72 -0.26
C VAL A 132 15.07 25.87 -1.21
N VAL A 133 15.06 24.56 -0.98
CA VAL A 133 15.91 23.61 -1.69
C VAL A 133 15.15 22.32 -2.01
N PRO A 134 15.27 21.77 -3.22
CA PRO A 134 15.95 22.38 -4.38
C PRO A 134 15.27 23.69 -4.84
N ALA A 135 16.07 24.68 -5.25
CA ALA A 135 15.57 25.96 -5.74
C ALA A 135 14.89 25.83 -7.11
N THR A 136 15.28 24.81 -7.88
CA THR A 136 14.64 24.42 -9.13
C THR A 136 14.55 22.91 -9.22
N ALA A 137 13.44 22.37 -9.72
CA ALA A 137 13.31 20.94 -10.00
C ALA A 137 12.45 20.69 -11.24
N THR A 138 12.60 19.51 -11.83
CA THR A 138 11.71 19.00 -12.88
C THR A 138 11.04 17.74 -12.38
N ILE A 139 9.70 17.68 -12.49
CA ILE A 139 8.88 16.52 -12.15
C ILE A 139 7.83 16.32 -13.25
N GLN A 140 7.25 15.13 -13.34
CA GLN A 140 6.08 14.89 -14.20
C GLN A 140 4.79 15.16 -13.43
N VAL A 141 3.69 15.37 -14.16
CA VAL A 141 2.33 15.34 -13.59
C VAL A 141 2.15 14.07 -12.76
N GLN A 142 1.55 14.22 -11.58
CA GLN A 142 1.36 13.23 -10.52
C GLN A 142 2.61 12.68 -9.85
N ARG A 143 3.81 13.15 -10.21
CA ARG A 143 5.02 12.85 -9.45
C ARG A 143 5.26 13.88 -8.36
N SER A 144 5.94 13.47 -7.28
CA SER A 144 6.26 14.36 -6.17
C SER A 144 7.74 14.69 -6.05
N ILE A 145 8.05 15.81 -5.41
CA ILE A 145 9.37 16.12 -4.88
C ILE A 145 9.26 16.77 -3.50
N GLN A 146 10.16 16.42 -2.58
CA GLN A 146 10.29 17.07 -1.29
C GLN A 146 11.11 18.37 -1.42
N LEU A 147 10.53 19.50 -0.99
CA LEU A 147 11.27 20.73 -0.78
C LEU A 147 11.57 20.91 0.72
N TYR A 148 12.72 21.48 1.04
CA TYR A 148 13.09 21.87 2.40
C TYR A 148 13.19 23.38 2.49
N ALA A 149 12.73 23.93 3.62
CA ALA A 149 12.88 25.34 3.94
C ALA A 149 13.73 25.49 5.20
N THR A 150 14.76 26.33 5.11
CA THR A 150 15.74 26.53 6.18
C THR A 150 15.92 28.01 6.44
N ALA A 151 15.78 28.43 7.70
CA ALA A 151 16.07 29.79 8.12
C ALA A 151 17.58 29.98 8.21
N ARG A 152 18.08 31.14 7.76
CA ARG A 152 19.52 31.44 7.73
C ARG A 152 19.80 32.83 8.28
N THR A 153 20.97 32.97 8.87
CA THR A 153 21.49 34.26 9.35
C THR A 153 22.06 35.08 8.19
N ALA A 154 22.39 36.34 8.43
CA ALA A 154 23.03 37.22 7.44
C ALA A 154 24.39 36.69 6.94
N ALA A 155 25.02 35.76 7.68
CA ALA A 155 26.25 35.07 7.27
C ALA A 155 25.98 33.80 6.44
N ASP A 156 24.73 33.56 6.02
CA ASP A 156 24.27 32.37 5.29
C ASP A 156 24.50 31.04 6.05
N VAL A 157 24.46 31.10 7.39
CA VAL A 157 24.54 29.91 8.25
C VAL A 157 23.14 29.54 8.72
N ALA A 158 22.79 28.26 8.65
CA ALA A 158 21.48 27.77 9.04
C ALA A 158 21.22 27.93 10.55
N THR A 159 20.00 28.34 10.90
CA THR A 159 19.56 28.55 12.28
C THR A 159 18.21 27.89 12.54
N PHE A 160 17.86 27.76 13.81
CA PHE A 160 16.70 27.00 14.27
C PHE A 160 15.46 27.88 14.36
N THR A 161 14.31 27.29 14.04
CA THR A 161 13.00 27.92 14.21
C THR A 161 12.10 27.00 15.05
N PRO A 162 11.10 27.52 15.77
CA PRO A 162 10.13 26.68 16.45
C PRO A 162 9.47 25.65 15.49
N PRO A 163 9.06 24.46 15.96
CA PRO A 163 8.28 23.52 15.16
C PRO A 163 7.07 24.20 14.50
N GLY A 164 6.84 23.93 13.21
CA GLY A 164 5.71 24.50 12.46
C GLY A 164 5.89 25.96 12.01
N SER A 165 7.10 26.52 12.08
CA SER A 165 7.35 27.93 11.71
C SER A 165 7.30 28.22 10.21
N PHE A 166 7.20 27.22 9.34
CA PHE A 166 7.12 27.41 7.89
C PHE A 166 5.71 27.17 7.36
N VAL A 167 5.20 28.13 6.58
CA VAL A 167 3.98 28.00 5.79
C VAL A 167 4.36 27.79 4.32
N TRP A 168 3.89 26.70 3.74
CA TRP A 168 4.07 26.37 2.34
C TRP A 168 2.87 26.80 1.50
N GLN A 169 3.13 27.34 0.31
CA GLN A 169 2.10 27.79 -0.61
C GLN A 169 2.50 27.52 -2.07
N ALA A 170 1.60 26.88 -2.83
CA ALA A 170 1.67 26.88 -4.28
C ALA A 170 1.09 28.19 -4.82
N LEU A 171 1.85 28.93 -5.63
CA LEU A 171 1.44 30.24 -6.15
C LEU A 171 0.62 30.16 -7.45
N ASN A 172 0.43 28.95 -7.98
CA ASN A 172 -0.38 28.68 -9.16
C ASN A 172 -0.92 27.23 -9.14
N ASP A 173 -1.66 26.86 -10.17
CA ASP A 173 -2.35 25.57 -10.34
C ASP A 173 -1.47 24.46 -10.95
N ARG A 174 -0.20 24.75 -11.28
CA ARG A 174 0.70 23.75 -11.91
C ARG A 174 1.19 22.73 -10.90
N VAL A 175 1.23 23.09 -9.63
CA VAL A 175 1.70 22.25 -8.53
C VAL A 175 0.79 22.41 -7.32
N SER A 176 0.73 21.40 -6.47
CA SER A 176 0.23 21.52 -5.10
C SER A 176 1.39 21.32 -4.13
N VAL A 177 1.29 21.86 -2.91
CA VAL A 177 2.26 21.61 -1.83
C VAL A 177 1.53 21.36 -0.52
N ASN A 178 1.96 20.36 0.24
CA ASN A 178 1.40 20.11 1.58
C ASN A 178 2.20 20.86 2.67
N SER A 179 1.78 20.74 3.94
CA SER A 179 2.43 21.38 5.08
C SER A 179 3.87 20.93 5.32
N ASP A 180 4.26 19.77 4.79
CA ASP A 180 5.62 19.22 4.94
C ASP A 180 6.56 19.65 3.82
N GLY A 181 6.09 20.43 2.84
CA GLY A 181 6.88 20.86 1.69
C GLY A 181 6.94 19.81 0.57
N ILE A 182 6.10 18.78 0.60
CA ILE A 182 5.98 17.81 -0.50
C ILE A 182 5.15 18.46 -1.60
N VAL A 183 5.76 18.58 -2.78
CA VAL A 183 5.18 19.18 -3.97
C VAL A 183 4.75 18.10 -4.93
N VAL A 184 3.54 18.19 -5.49
CA VAL A 184 3.04 17.29 -6.53
C VAL A 184 2.75 18.07 -7.80
N GLY A 185 3.21 17.56 -8.96
CA GLY A 185 2.89 18.12 -10.26
C GLY A 185 1.42 17.90 -10.61
N GLN A 186 0.68 18.97 -10.91
CA GLN A 186 -0.76 18.93 -11.22
C GLN A 186 -1.00 19.08 -12.73
N LEU A 187 -0.42 20.11 -13.33
CA LEU A 187 -0.60 20.46 -14.73
C LEU A 187 0.75 20.80 -15.36
N GLN A 188 0.93 20.43 -16.62
CA GLN A 188 2.13 20.78 -17.37
C GLN A 188 2.36 22.30 -17.37
N GLY A 189 3.62 22.71 -17.17
CA GLY A 189 4.05 24.10 -17.14
C GLY A 189 5.00 24.40 -15.98
N THR A 190 5.10 25.68 -15.61
CA THR A 190 5.99 26.13 -14.52
C THR A 190 5.21 26.41 -13.25
N GLY A 191 5.42 25.59 -12.22
CA GLY A 191 4.95 25.80 -10.86
C GLY A 191 5.89 26.68 -10.04
N ILE A 192 5.34 27.43 -9.09
CA ILE A 192 6.14 28.17 -8.11
C ILE A 192 5.63 27.82 -6.71
N VAL A 193 6.53 27.41 -5.84
CA VAL A 193 6.24 27.05 -4.46
C VAL A 193 7.01 27.97 -3.52
N ARG A 194 6.31 28.60 -2.59
CA ARG A 194 6.88 29.51 -1.59
C ARG A 194 6.86 28.87 -0.21
N ALA A 195 7.96 29.03 0.53
CA ALA A 195 8.00 28.82 1.97
C ALA A 195 8.21 30.17 2.67
N THR A 196 7.39 30.45 3.69
CA THR A 196 7.48 31.67 4.50
C THR A 196 7.73 31.29 5.95
N GLU A 197 8.77 31.84 6.57
CA GLU A 197 8.99 31.71 8.01
C GLU A 197 8.08 32.71 8.74
N THR A 198 7.22 32.20 9.61
CA THR A 198 6.08 32.94 10.17
C THR A 198 6.46 34.08 11.10
N THR A 199 7.59 33.99 11.79
CA THR A 199 8.00 35.01 12.78
C THR A 199 8.62 36.23 12.14
N SER A 200 9.55 36.01 11.22
CA SER A 200 10.28 37.07 10.50
C SER A 200 9.55 37.56 9.25
N GLY A 201 8.62 36.77 8.71
CA GLY A 201 7.97 37.02 7.43
C GLY A 201 8.88 36.82 6.23
N GLN A 202 10.14 36.39 6.44
CA GLN A 202 11.06 36.10 5.37
C GLN A 202 10.57 34.89 4.57
N PHE A 203 10.74 34.95 3.26
CA PHE A 203 10.30 33.89 2.37
C PHE A 203 11.27 33.69 1.23
N ASN A 204 11.20 32.51 0.63
CA ASN A 204 11.86 32.21 -0.64
C ASN A 204 10.99 31.24 -1.44
N SER A 205 11.32 31.02 -2.70
CA SER A 205 10.51 30.19 -3.59
C SER A 205 11.36 29.27 -4.45
N ALA A 206 10.81 28.09 -4.73
CA ALA A 206 11.33 27.15 -5.72
C ALA A 206 10.51 27.22 -7.00
N VAL A 207 11.18 27.02 -8.13
CA VAL A 207 10.56 26.91 -9.45
C VAL A 207 10.53 25.45 -9.87
N ILE A 208 9.34 24.93 -10.17
CA ILE A 208 9.12 23.53 -10.50
C ILE A 208 8.66 23.43 -11.95
N THR A 209 9.46 22.83 -12.81
CA THR A 209 9.05 22.48 -14.17
C THR A 209 8.23 21.19 -14.11
N VAL A 210 6.96 21.26 -14.49
CA VAL A 210 6.05 20.12 -14.55
C VAL A 210 5.92 19.68 -16.00
N GLU A 211 6.43 18.49 -16.28
CA GLU A 211 6.30 17.82 -17.58
C GLU A 211 4.99 17.02 -17.63
N ALA A 212 4.51 16.75 -18.84
CA ALA A 212 3.34 15.88 -19.01
C ALA A 212 3.63 14.47 -18.44
N ALA A 213 2.60 13.79 -17.95
CA ALA A 213 2.72 12.39 -17.56
C ALA A 213 3.05 11.53 -18.79
N ASN A 214 4.02 10.62 -18.67
CA ASN A 214 4.34 9.66 -19.71
C ASN A 214 3.54 8.38 -19.51
N THR A 215 2.36 8.29 -20.11
CA THR A 215 1.47 7.15 -19.98
C THR A 215 1.71 6.14 -21.11
N THR A 216 2.14 4.93 -20.77
CA THR A 216 2.24 3.81 -21.71
C THR A 216 1.21 2.74 -21.36
N THR A 217 0.52 2.20 -22.37
CA THR A 217 -0.43 1.09 -22.16
C THR A 217 0.31 -0.25 -22.16
N THR A 218 0.21 -1.00 -21.06
CA THR A 218 0.78 -2.35 -20.92
C THR A 218 -0.30 -3.42 -21.09
N LYS A 219 0.08 -4.71 -21.17
CA LYS A 219 -0.92 -5.80 -21.15
C LYS A 219 -1.52 -5.96 -19.75
N TRP A 220 -0.69 -5.88 -18.72
CA TRP A 220 -1.10 -6.02 -17.32
C TRP A 220 -0.59 -4.87 -16.47
N THR A 221 -1.46 -4.36 -15.59
CA THR A 221 -1.06 -3.57 -14.43
C THR A 221 -1.60 -4.22 -13.16
N ILE A 222 -0.67 -4.60 -12.28
CA ILE A 222 -0.95 -5.14 -10.95
C ILE A 222 -0.89 -3.97 -9.97
N MET A 223 -2.03 -3.61 -9.40
CA MET A 223 -2.17 -2.59 -8.38
C MET A 223 -2.07 -3.25 -7.02
N VAL A 224 -1.23 -2.76 -6.12
CA VAL A 224 -1.12 -3.27 -4.76
C VAL A 224 -1.40 -2.15 -3.77
N PHE A 225 -2.54 -2.25 -3.09
CA PHE A 225 -2.95 -1.34 -2.03
C PHE A 225 -2.46 -1.90 -0.69
N MET A 226 -1.26 -1.50 -0.30
CA MET A 226 -0.49 -2.06 0.82
C MET A 226 -0.60 -1.17 2.05
N ASN A 227 -1.67 -1.35 2.82
CA ASN A 227 -1.86 -0.62 4.05
C ASN A 227 -1.08 -1.31 5.18
N ALA A 228 0.11 -0.81 5.50
CA ALA A 228 0.99 -1.36 6.53
C ALA A 228 1.01 -0.48 7.79
N ALA A 229 -0.05 0.32 8.01
CA ALA A 229 -0.26 1.08 9.25
C ALA A 229 -0.82 0.18 10.37
N ASN A 230 -0.18 -0.98 10.61
CA ASN A 230 -0.54 -1.98 11.62
C ASN A 230 0.60 -3.00 11.79
N ASP A 231 0.37 -4.05 12.57
CA ASP A 231 1.36 -5.08 12.93
C ASP A 231 1.87 -5.96 11.77
N LEU A 232 1.29 -5.84 10.58
CA LEU A 232 1.78 -6.53 9.39
C LEU A 232 2.95 -5.80 8.70
N ASP A 233 3.30 -4.58 9.12
CA ASP A 233 4.36 -3.77 8.50
C ASP A 233 5.68 -4.52 8.25
N GLN A 234 6.03 -5.42 9.17
CA GLN A 234 7.22 -6.28 9.09
C GLN A 234 7.29 -7.16 7.81
N PHE A 235 6.18 -7.38 7.12
CA PHE A 235 6.10 -8.20 5.90
C PHE A 235 6.04 -7.36 4.61
N SER A 236 5.78 -6.05 4.72
CA SER A 236 5.54 -5.22 3.56
C SER A 236 6.78 -5.08 2.65
N ASP A 237 7.99 -4.99 3.23
CA ASP A 237 9.24 -4.99 2.45
C ASP A 237 9.45 -6.32 1.71
N LEU A 238 9.10 -7.46 2.32
CA LEU A 238 9.18 -8.78 1.68
C LEU A 238 8.34 -8.81 0.40
N ASN A 239 7.08 -8.35 0.47
CA ASN A 239 6.18 -8.39 -0.68
C ASN A 239 6.62 -7.44 -1.80
N VAL A 240 7.12 -6.25 -1.47
CA VAL A 240 7.70 -5.35 -2.47
C VAL A 240 8.92 -5.99 -3.15
N ASN A 241 9.83 -6.57 -2.39
CA ASN A 241 11.00 -7.26 -2.93
C ASN A 241 10.63 -8.50 -3.78
N GLN A 242 9.56 -9.22 -3.45
CA GLN A 242 9.04 -10.28 -4.30
C GLN A 242 8.53 -9.72 -5.64
N MET A 243 7.84 -8.58 -5.65
CA MET A 243 7.44 -7.91 -6.89
C MET A 243 8.64 -7.44 -7.71
N GLU A 244 9.66 -6.86 -7.07
CA GLU A 244 10.90 -6.42 -7.75
C GLU A 244 11.61 -7.57 -8.49
N ARG A 245 11.55 -8.81 -7.98
CA ARG A 245 12.14 -9.98 -8.65
C ARG A 245 11.48 -10.35 -9.97
N VAL A 246 10.25 -9.88 -10.21
CA VAL A 246 9.47 -10.24 -11.40
C VAL A 246 9.11 -9.05 -12.28
N ALA A 247 9.49 -7.83 -11.89
CA ALA A 247 9.21 -6.58 -12.61
C ALA A 247 10.13 -6.32 -13.83
N ASN A 248 10.53 -7.36 -14.59
CA ASN A 248 11.43 -7.24 -15.76
C ASN A 248 10.78 -7.48 -17.13
N ASN A 249 9.46 -7.37 -17.23
CA ASN A 249 8.74 -7.45 -18.51
C ASN A 249 8.02 -6.12 -18.79
N PRO A 250 8.27 -5.43 -19.92
CA PRO A 250 7.61 -4.16 -20.23
C PRO A 250 6.08 -4.26 -20.43
N ASP A 251 5.54 -5.45 -20.67
CA ASP A 251 4.09 -5.69 -20.80
C ASP A 251 3.39 -5.89 -19.44
N VAL A 252 4.14 -6.01 -18.34
CA VAL A 252 3.62 -6.28 -16.99
C VAL A 252 4.27 -5.32 -16.00
N ARG A 253 3.46 -4.53 -15.29
CA ARG A 253 3.98 -3.63 -14.24
C ARG A 253 3.24 -3.77 -12.93
N PHE A 254 3.92 -3.41 -11.86
CA PHE A 254 3.35 -3.31 -10.52
C PHE A 254 3.36 -1.86 -10.07
N VAL A 255 2.23 -1.40 -9.55
CA VAL A 255 2.08 -0.06 -8.97
C VAL A 255 1.59 -0.24 -7.55
N VAL A 256 2.34 0.28 -6.59
CA VAL A 256 2.06 0.07 -5.16
C VAL A 256 1.70 1.39 -4.52
N GLN A 257 0.60 1.45 -3.76
CA GLN A 257 0.38 2.50 -2.78
C GLN A 257 0.57 1.90 -1.39
N TRP A 258 1.56 2.42 -0.66
CA TRP A 258 2.08 1.81 0.55
C TRP A 258 2.10 2.81 1.69
N LYS A 259 1.47 2.47 2.81
CA LYS A 259 1.51 3.26 4.03
C LYS A 259 2.28 2.55 5.13
N ARG A 260 3.13 3.28 5.85
CA ARG A 260 3.86 2.81 7.03
C ARG A 260 3.82 3.88 8.12
N VAL A 261 3.89 3.47 9.39
CA VAL A 261 3.77 4.39 10.53
C VAL A 261 4.75 4.01 11.65
N GLN A 262 5.81 4.80 11.81
CA GLN A 262 6.86 4.54 12.83
C GLN A 262 6.35 4.57 14.26
N ALA A 263 5.40 5.46 14.55
CA ALA A 263 4.86 5.66 15.89
C ALA A 263 4.14 4.41 16.45
N LEU A 264 3.73 3.48 15.58
CA LEU A 264 3.11 2.22 15.98
C LEU A 264 4.14 1.19 16.49
N GLY A 265 5.44 1.42 16.29
CA GLY A 265 6.49 0.59 16.88
C GLY A 265 6.82 -0.70 16.14
N PHE A 266 6.38 -0.86 14.88
CA PHE A 266 6.61 -2.06 14.07
C PHE A 266 7.90 -2.04 13.23
N GLY A 267 8.79 -1.09 13.49
CA GLY A 267 10.10 -1.02 12.82
C GLY A 267 10.09 -0.33 11.45
N ALA A 268 9.00 0.35 11.08
CA ALA A 268 8.92 1.13 9.85
C ALA A 268 10.16 2.05 9.67
N PRO A 269 10.81 2.06 8.49
CA PRO A 269 11.93 2.96 8.23
C PRO A 269 11.46 4.40 7.97
N TRP A 270 10.18 4.60 7.63
CA TRP A 270 9.58 5.90 7.35
C TRP A 270 8.10 5.93 7.77
N THR A 271 7.54 7.13 7.88
CA THR A 271 6.11 7.36 8.16
C THR A 271 5.47 8.11 7.00
N GLY A 272 4.29 7.67 6.56
CA GLY A 272 3.50 8.33 5.52
C GLY A 272 2.87 7.35 4.56
N THR A 273 2.32 7.85 3.46
CA THR A 273 1.83 7.05 2.33
C THR A 273 2.60 7.43 1.07
N ARG A 274 3.07 6.42 0.34
CA ARG A 274 3.89 6.59 -0.86
C ARG A 274 3.38 5.73 -1.99
N ARG A 275 3.58 6.18 -3.23
CA ARG A 275 3.31 5.41 -4.44
C ARG A 275 4.60 5.07 -5.14
N TYR A 276 4.72 3.81 -5.55
CA TYR A 276 5.88 3.27 -6.24
C TYR A 276 5.49 2.66 -7.57
N LEU A 277 6.33 2.87 -8.58
CA LEU A 277 6.40 2.00 -9.75
C LEU A 277 7.51 1.00 -9.46
N VAL A 278 7.16 -0.29 -9.41
CA VAL A 278 8.14 -1.31 -9.03
C VAL A 278 9.15 -1.50 -10.14
N GLU A 279 10.44 -1.46 -9.78
CA GLU A 279 11.55 -1.69 -10.70
C GLU A 279 12.16 -3.08 -10.47
N TYR A 280 12.74 -3.66 -11.52
CA TYR A 280 13.38 -4.96 -11.36
C TYR A 280 14.64 -4.87 -10.49
N ASP A 281 14.66 -5.65 -9.41
CA ASP A 281 15.87 -5.92 -8.63
C ASP A 281 15.97 -7.41 -8.32
N ASN A 282 17.16 -7.98 -8.57
CA ASN A 282 17.49 -9.36 -8.23
C ASN A 282 18.74 -9.47 -7.36
N SER A 283 19.21 -8.36 -6.78
CA SER A 283 20.44 -8.33 -6.03
C SER A 283 20.33 -9.18 -4.77
N SER A 284 21.05 -10.31 -4.77
CA SER A 284 21.04 -11.32 -3.70
C SER A 284 21.82 -10.91 -2.44
N GLY A 285 22.25 -9.64 -2.35
CA GLY A 285 23.25 -9.15 -1.40
C GLY A 285 22.72 -8.25 -0.29
N ASN A 286 21.53 -7.68 -0.46
CA ASN A 286 20.90 -6.85 0.56
C ASN A 286 19.72 -7.63 1.11
N GLY A 287 19.51 -7.61 2.43
CA GLY A 287 18.37 -8.29 3.05
C GLY A 287 17.04 -7.80 2.44
N TRP A 288 15.94 -8.47 2.81
CA TRP A 288 14.57 -8.15 2.39
C TRP A 288 14.05 -6.76 2.81
N ASN A 289 14.93 -5.77 3.01
CA ASN A 289 14.65 -4.42 3.50
C ASN A 289 15.18 -3.31 2.55
N ASP A 290 15.66 -3.66 1.35
CA ASP A 290 16.20 -2.70 0.36
C ASP A 290 15.23 -2.53 -0.81
N VAL A 291 14.23 -1.63 -0.67
CA VAL A 291 13.31 -1.30 -1.77
C VAL A 291 13.98 -0.30 -2.70
N ARG A 292 14.18 -0.70 -3.96
CA ARG A 292 14.82 0.13 -5.01
C ARG A 292 13.85 0.73 -6.01
N SER A 293 12.59 0.29 -5.95
CA SER A 293 11.48 0.78 -6.75
C SER A 293 11.39 2.32 -6.79
N GLU A 294 11.01 2.84 -7.95
CA GLU A 294 10.90 4.28 -8.18
C GLU A 294 9.79 4.89 -7.31
N LEU A 295 10.15 5.79 -6.41
CA LEU A 295 9.18 6.61 -5.68
C LEU A 295 8.54 7.61 -6.66
N ILE A 296 7.27 7.38 -6.96
CA ILE A 296 6.47 8.23 -7.86
C ILE A 296 5.91 9.40 -7.10
N GLN A 297 5.27 9.15 -5.96
CA GLN A 297 4.54 10.16 -5.22
C GLN A 297 4.63 9.88 -3.72
N ASP A 298 5.19 10.82 -2.96
CA ASP A 298 4.99 10.91 -1.52
C ASP A 298 3.68 11.69 -1.28
N MET A 299 2.76 11.08 -0.53
CA MET A 299 1.44 11.63 -0.23
C MET A 299 1.39 12.23 1.18
N GLY A 300 2.51 12.19 1.92
CA GLY A 300 2.61 12.67 3.30
C GLY A 300 1.94 11.72 4.30
N THR A 301 1.70 12.23 5.50
CA THR A 301 1.27 11.44 6.68
C THR A 301 -0.24 11.44 6.91
N SER A 302 -1.01 12.21 6.13
CA SER A 302 -2.43 12.43 6.39
C SER A 302 -3.37 11.50 5.60
N VAL A 303 -2.83 10.50 4.89
CA VAL A 303 -3.66 9.60 4.09
C VAL A 303 -4.16 8.44 4.95
N ASP A 304 -5.48 8.33 5.03
CA ASP A 304 -6.18 7.23 5.67
C ASP A 304 -6.41 6.10 4.64
N MET A 305 -5.66 5.00 4.76
CA MET A 305 -5.82 3.84 3.88
C MET A 305 -6.94 2.90 4.32
N GLY A 306 -7.57 3.13 5.48
CA GLY A 306 -8.82 2.50 5.88
C GLY A 306 -10.07 3.17 5.29
N ASN A 307 -9.91 4.24 4.52
CA ASN A 307 -11.01 4.92 3.85
C ASN A 307 -11.27 4.34 2.44
N LYS A 308 -12.53 4.01 2.13
CA LYS A 308 -12.98 3.54 0.81
C LYS A 308 -12.60 4.47 -0.34
N ASP A 309 -12.62 5.79 -0.11
CA ASP A 309 -12.29 6.78 -1.12
C ASP A 309 -10.81 6.75 -1.49
N THR A 310 -9.93 6.43 -0.53
CA THR A 310 -8.50 6.28 -0.77
C THR A 310 -8.21 5.10 -1.70
N LEU A 311 -8.90 3.97 -1.50
CA LEU A 311 -8.79 2.81 -2.39
C LEU A 311 -9.31 3.13 -3.80
N ARG A 312 -10.49 3.74 -3.90
CA ARG A 312 -11.07 4.17 -5.19
C ARG A 312 -10.15 5.13 -5.94
N GLN A 313 -9.62 6.13 -5.24
CA GLN A 313 -8.71 7.12 -5.80
C GLN A 313 -7.41 6.49 -6.27
N PHE A 314 -6.87 5.52 -5.52
CA PHE A 314 -5.69 4.78 -5.96
C PHE A 314 -5.95 4.03 -7.26
N ALA A 315 -6.98 3.16 -7.31
CA ALA A 315 -7.25 2.36 -8.49
C ALA A 315 -7.59 3.24 -9.72
N SER A 316 -8.38 4.30 -9.54
CA SER A 316 -8.70 5.26 -10.61
C SER A 316 -7.46 6.02 -11.10
N TRP A 317 -6.57 6.39 -10.19
CA TRP A 317 -5.30 7.03 -10.53
C TRP A 317 -4.40 6.09 -11.32
N VAL A 318 -4.32 4.80 -10.94
CA VAL A 318 -3.55 3.81 -11.70
C VAL A 318 -4.12 3.64 -13.11
N GLN A 319 -5.44 3.48 -13.26
CA GLN A 319 -6.07 3.36 -14.59
C GLN A 319 -5.80 4.59 -15.49
N THR A 320 -5.70 5.78 -14.89
CA THR A 320 -5.45 7.02 -15.61
C THR A 320 -3.98 7.16 -16.05
N TYR A 321 -3.03 6.93 -15.14
CA TYR A 321 -1.61 7.26 -15.35
C TYR A 321 -0.75 6.03 -15.72
N TYR A 322 -1.26 4.84 -15.48
CA TYR A 322 -0.63 3.55 -15.76
C TYR A 322 -1.64 2.61 -16.45
N PRO A 323 -2.22 3.00 -17.60
CA PRO A 323 -3.30 2.26 -18.24
C PRO A 323 -2.87 0.87 -18.72
N ALA A 324 -3.69 -0.16 -18.58
CA ALA A 324 -3.42 -1.49 -19.13
C ALA A 324 -4.63 -2.09 -19.81
N GLN A 325 -4.40 -3.14 -20.60
CA GLN A 325 -5.47 -3.95 -21.16
C GLN A 325 -6.21 -4.73 -20.08
N ARG A 326 -5.48 -5.15 -19.03
CA ARG A 326 -6.00 -5.94 -17.92
C ARG A 326 -5.46 -5.46 -16.57
N TYR A 327 -6.30 -5.52 -15.55
CA TYR A 327 -5.99 -5.02 -14.21
C TYR A 327 -6.20 -6.08 -13.12
N VAL A 328 -5.18 -6.23 -12.27
CA VAL A 328 -5.30 -6.94 -10.99
C VAL A 328 -5.22 -5.90 -9.88
N LEU A 329 -6.16 -5.90 -8.95
CA LEU A 329 -6.08 -5.11 -7.72
C LEU A 329 -5.91 -6.05 -6.53
N VAL A 330 -4.76 -5.98 -5.88
CA VAL A 330 -4.47 -6.69 -4.63
C VAL A 330 -4.68 -5.74 -3.46
N ILE A 331 -5.53 -6.14 -2.52
CA ILE A 331 -5.77 -5.41 -1.27
C ILE A 331 -5.07 -6.20 -0.17
N TRP A 332 -3.94 -5.66 0.29
CA TRP A 332 -3.06 -6.28 1.26
C TRP A 332 -3.30 -5.67 2.63
N ASN A 333 -3.72 -6.48 3.62
CA ASN A 333 -3.88 -6.11 5.03
C ASN A 333 -4.44 -7.30 5.86
N HIS A 334 -4.82 -7.06 7.11
CA HIS A 334 -5.85 -7.82 7.79
C HIS A 334 -7.19 -7.80 7.04
N GLY A 335 -7.94 -8.87 7.26
CA GLY A 335 -9.33 -9.01 6.84
C GLY A 335 -10.16 -9.68 7.94
N SER A 336 -11.47 -9.54 7.83
CA SER A 336 -12.41 -10.08 8.81
C SER A 336 -13.65 -10.73 8.17
N GLY A 337 -13.67 -10.80 6.84
CA GLY A 337 -14.87 -11.16 6.08
C GLY A 337 -15.92 -10.06 6.24
N TRP A 338 -17.14 -10.44 6.61
CA TRP A 338 -18.21 -9.50 6.90
C TRP A 338 -18.41 -9.20 8.40
N ARG A 339 -17.77 -9.93 9.32
CA ARG A 339 -17.91 -9.76 10.79
C ARG A 339 -16.79 -8.99 11.46
N LEU A 340 -17.06 -8.65 12.72
CA LEU A 340 -16.18 -7.99 13.68
C LEU A 340 -14.90 -8.82 13.95
N ARG A 341 -13.71 -8.20 13.88
CA ARG A 341 -12.52 -8.60 14.65
C ARG A 341 -12.64 -7.97 16.04
N ASP A 342 -13.03 -8.72 17.06
CA ASP A 342 -13.29 -8.17 18.42
C ASP A 342 -12.11 -8.43 19.36
N PRO A 343 -11.64 -7.43 20.13
CA PRO A 343 -10.92 -7.71 21.37
C PRO A 343 -11.71 -7.33 22.65
N ASN A 344 -12.97 -6.89 22.54
CA ASN A 344 -13.88 -6.21 23.48
C ASN A 344 -13.69 -4.67 23.49
N ILE A 345 -14.46 -3.80 22.83
CA ILE A 345 -15.82 -3.91 22.23
C ILE A 345 -15.95 -2.73 21.22
N GLY A 346 -15.45 -2.89 19.99
CA GLY A 346 -15.45 -1.82 18.97
C GLY A 346 -15.10 -2.38 17.61
N GLY A 347 -16.03 -3.17 17.07
CA GLY A 347 -15.68 -4.21 16.11
C GLY A 347 -15.54 -3.74 14.67
N THR A 348 -14.76 -4.50 13.93
CA THR A 348 -14.32 -4.15 12.58
C THR A 348 -14.76 -5.21 11.59
N ARG A 349 -15.60 -4.81 10.64
CA ARG A 349 -16.09 -5.64 9.51
C ARG A 349 -15.44 -5.11 8.26
N GLY A 350 -14.70 -5.94 7.54
CA GLY A 350 -14.07 -5.57 6.28
C GLY A 350 -12.55 -5.74 6.29
N VAL A 351 -11.84 -4.81 5.65
CA VAL A 351 -10.45 -4.98 5.19
C VAL A 351 -9.68 -3.65 5.21
N SER A 352 -8.36 -3.72 5.10
CA SER A 352 -7.47 -2.55 5.05
C SER A 352 -7.51 -1.70 6.32
N PHE A 353 -7.12 -2.30 7.43
CA PHE A 353 -7.02 -1.67 8.73
C PHE A 353 -5.87 -0.67 8.81
N ASP A 354 -6.20 0.54 9.24
CA ASP A 354 -5.29 1.64 9.47
C ASP A 354 -5.33 2.01 10.97
N ASP A 355 -4.39 1.50 11.74
CA ASP A 355 -4.35 1.67 13.20
C ASP A 355 -3.90 3.08 13.62
N GLU A 356 -3.36 3.88 12.70
CA GLU A 356 -3.07 5.30 12.94
C GLU A 356 -4.36 6.11 13.00
N PHE A 357 -5.32 5.80 12.12
CA PHE A 357 -6.61 6.50 12.04
C PHE A 357 -7.77 5.75 12.71
N PHE A 358 -7.55 4.51 13.15
CA PHE A 358 -8.58 3.60 13.68
C PHE A 358 -9.72 3.35 12.69
N THR A 359 -9.37 3.21 11.41
CA THR A 359 -10.28 3.06 10.28
C THR A 359 -10.02 1.76 9.52
N TYR A 360 -11.02 1.36 8.74
CA TYR A 360 -10.99 0.17 7.88
C TYR A 360 -12.12 0.29 6.87
N ILE A 361 -11.96 -0.33 5.70
CA ILE A 361 -12.97 -0.32 4.65
C ILE A 361 -14.02 -1.36 5.00
N ARG A 362 -15.27 -0.91 5.20
CA ARG A 362 -16.34 -1.82 5.56
C ARG A 362 -16.80 -2.66 4.38
N THR A 363 -17.25 -3.89 4.64
CA THR A 363 -17.66 -4.82 3.58
C THR A 363 -18.77 -4.22 2.69
N TYR A 364 -19.80 -3.60 3.28
CA TYR A 364 -20.87 -2.91 2.54
C TYR A 364 -20.41 -1.62 1.83
N GLU A 365 -19.19 -1.15 2.06
CA GLU A 365 -18.59 -0.01 1.36
C GLU A 365 -17.79 -0.44 0.12
N LEU A 366 -17.50 -1.74 -0.05
CA LEU A 366 -16.62 -2.24 -1.10
C LEU A 366 -17.13 -1.90 -2.51
N ALA A 367 -18.43 -1.93 -2.75
CA ALA A 367 -19.02 -1.54 -4.03
C ALA A 367 -18.73 -0.06 -4.41
N GLN A 368 -18.58 0.81 -3.41
CA GLN A 368 -18.18 2.22 -3.59
C GLN A 368 -16.66 2.36 -3.64
N ALA A 369 -15.93 1.58 -2.84
CA ALA A 369 -14.46 1.56 -2.81
C ALA A 369 -13.85 1.11 -4.15
N LEU A 370 -14.59 0.29 -4.91
CA LEU A 370 -14.20 -0.24 -6.22
C LEU A 370 -15.01 0.36 -7.38
N ASP A 371 -15.61 1.53 -7.17
CA ASP A 371 -16.27 2.29 -8.24
C ASP A 371 -15.22 3.03 -9.08
N THR A 372 -14.50 2.27 -9.91
CA THR A 372 -13.40 2.74 -10.75
C THR A 372 -13.83 2.97 -12.21
N PRO A 373 -13.11 3.82 -12.98
CA PRO A 373 -13.40 4.07 -14.40
C PRO A 373 -13.51 2.81 -15.26
N ASP A 374 -12.52 1.91 -15.16
CA ASP A 374 -12.54 0.63 -15.86
C ASP A 374 -12.89 -0.50 -14.88
N ARG A 375 -13.59 -1.52 -15.39
CA ARG A 375 -13.83 -2.77 -14.66
C ARG A 375 -12.49 -3.50 -14.46
N LEU A 376 -12.30 -4.08 -13.29
CA LEU A 376 -11.08 -4.84 -12.97
C LEU A 376 -11.20 -6.28 -13.47
N ASP A 377 -10.14 -6.89 -13.99
CA ASP A 377 -10.16 -8.32 -14.30
C ASP A 377 -10.21 -9.13 -13.00
N VAL A 378 -9.34 -8.78 -12.04
CA VAL A 378 -9.17 -9.53 -10.80
C VAL A 378 -9.11 -8.59 -9.60
N VAL A 379 -9.91 -8.87 -8.58
CA VAL A 379 -9.70 -8.35 -7.23
C VAL A 379 -9.20 -9.48 -6.35
N SER A 380 -8.01 -9.31 -5.79
CA SER A 380 -7.38 -10.29 -4.90
C SER A 380 -7.33 -9.76 -3.48
N TRP A 381 -7.86 -10.54 -2.55
CA TRP A 381 -7.74 -10.31 -1.13
C TRP A 381 -6.47 -10.99 -0.63
N ASP A 382 -5.42 -10.19 -0.40
CA ASP A 382 -4.28 -10.62 0.41
C ASP A 382 -4.58 -10.27 1.87
N ALA A 383 -5.66 -10.88 2.35
CA ALA A 383 -6.31 -10.58 3.62
C ALA A 383 -7.16 -11.75 4.12
N SER A 384 -7.23 -11.90 5.45
CA SER A 384 -7.93 -13.00 6.11
C SER A 384 -9.43 -13.03 5.84
N LEU A 385 -9.97 -14.22 5.60
CA LEU A 385 -11.41 -14.52 5.65
C LEU A 385 -12.26 -13.75 4.62
N MET A 386 -11.64 -13.21 3.56
CA MET A 386 -12.35 -12.40 2.57
C MET A 386 -13.00 -13.24 1.47
N GLN A 387 -12.66 -14.53 1.35
CA GLN A 387 -13.27 -15.44 0.38
C GLN A 387 -14.62 -15.97 0.90
N MET A 388 -15.58 -15.06 1.01
CA MET A 388 -16.97 -15.35 1.38
C MET A 388 -17.92 -14.94 0.28
N ILE A 389 -19.06 -15.62 0.15
CA ILE A 389 -20.10 -15.20 -0.79
C ILE A 389 -20.62 -13.79 -0.45
N GLU A 390 -20.75 -13.45 0.84
CA GLU A 390 -21.12 -12.12 1.30
C GLU A 390 -20.22 -11.03 0.73
N VAL A 391 -18.90 -11.26 0.78
CA VAL A 391 -17.88 -10.30 0.35
C VAL A 391 -17.83 -10.25 -1.18
N ALA A 392 -17.79 -11.41 -1.84
CA ALA A 392 -17.70 -11.49 -3.29
C ALA A 392 -18.92 -10.86 -3.99
N TYR A 393 -20.10 -11.01 -3.39
CA TYR A 393 -21.35 -10.47 -3.95
C TYR A 393 -21.39 -8.93 -3.94
N GLU A 394 -20.76 -8.27 -2.95
CA GLU A 394 -20.66 -6.79 -2.92
C GLU A 394 -19.97 -6.22 -4.15
N ILE A 395 -18.99 -6.95 -4.69
CA ILE A 395 -18.11 -6.45 -5.76
C ILE A 395 -18.33 -7.15 -7.10
N LYS A 396 -19.41 -7.94 -7.23
CA LYS A 396 -19.70 -8.76 -8.43
C LYS A 396 -19.78 -7.95 -9.73
N ASP A 397 -20.18 -6.69 -9.62
CA ASP A 397 -20.33 -5.77 -10.76
C ASP A 397 -19.08 -4.92 -11.01
N ARG A 398 -18.04 -5.08 -10.19
CA ARG A 398 -16.80 -4.27 -10.21
C ARG A 398 -15.59 -5.03 -10.77
N CYS A 399 -15.64 -6.35 -10.79
CA CYS A 399 -14.57 -7.18 -11.34
C CYS A 399 -15.08 -8.45 -12.01
N ASP A 400 -14.26 -9.13 -12.81
CA ASP A 400 -14.61 -10.41 -13.46
C ASP A 400 -14.33 -11.62 -12.55
N TYR A 401 -13.27 -11.53 -11.75
CA TYR A 401 -12.87 -12.58 -10.83
C TYR A 401 -12.48 -12.03 -9.46
N VAL A 402 -12.81 -12.79 -8.41
CA VAL A 402 -12.38 -12.53 -7.03
C VAL A 402 -11.49 -13.66 -6.56
N VAL A 403 -10.37 -13.32 -5.95
CA VAL A 403 -9.37 -14.26 -5.44
C VAL A 403 -9.12 -14.03 -3.97
N GLY A 404 -8.97 -15.10 -3.19
CA GLY A 404 -8.75 -14.98 -1.75
C GLY A 404 -8.78 -16.31 -1.02
N SER A 405 -8.67 -16.21 0.30
CA SER A 405 -8.67 -17.34 1.24
C SER A 405 -9.93 -17.35 2.11
N GLU A 406 -10.50 -18.53 2.32
CA GLU A 406 -11.58 -18.75 3.29
C GLU A 406 -11.05 -18.69 4.73
N GLU A 407 -9.80 -19.09 4.94
CA GLU A 407 -9.06 -19.05 6.20
C GLU A 407 -8.22 -17.76 6.34
N SER A 408 -7.68 -17.51 7.52
CA SER A 408 -6.58 -16.54 7.69
C SER A 408 -5.30 -17.08 7.03
N PRO A 409 -4.78 -16.43 5.97
CA PRO A 409 -3.52 -16.84 5.34
C PRO A 409 -2.32 -16.58 6.26
N PRO A 410 -1.12 -17.07 5.91
CA PRO A 410 0.14 -16.64 6.55
C PRO A 410 0.27 -15.11 6.56
N GLY A 411 0.87 -14.55 7.62
CA GLY A 411 0.99 -13.09 7.79
C GLY A 411 1.85 -12.43 6.73
N GLU A 412 2.78 -13.20 6.13
CA GLU A 412 3.61 -12.80 5.00
C GLU A 412 2.81 -12.54 3.70
N GLY A 413 1.55 -13.00 3.62
CA GLY A 413 0.66 -12.77 2.49
C GLY A 413 0.98 -13.60 1.24
N LEU A 414 0.62 -13.08 0.07
CA LEU A 414 0.88 -13.72 -1.23
C LEU A 414 2.39 -13.77 -1.54
N PRO A 415 2.91 -14.88 -2.09
CA PRO A 415 4.25 -14.92 -2.64
C PRO A 415 4.25 -14.29 -4.05
N TYR A 416 4.35 -12.96 -4.13
CA TYR A 416 4.14 -12.19 -5.38
C TYR A 416 5.03 -12.67 -6.54
N ASP A 417 6.26 -13.10 -6.27
CA ASP A 417 7.18 -13.64 -7.27
C ASP A 417 6.71 -14.97 -7.87
N LEU A 418 6.09 -15.84 -7.06
CA LEU A 418 5.52 -17.10 -7.54
C LEU A 418 4.18 -16.89 -8.26
N VAL A 419 3.33 -16.01 -7.75
CA VAL A 419 2.00 -15.73 -8.34
C VAL A 419 2.14 -15.02 -9.69
N PHE A 420 2.98 -13.98 -9.78
CA PHE A 420 3.09 -13.15 -10.98
C PHE A 420 4.32 -13.47 -11.85
N GLY A 421 5.24 -14.33 -11.38
CA GLY A 421 6.37 -14.82 -12.16
C GLY A 421 6.01 -15.46 -13.50
N PRO A 422 4.91 -16.24 -13.59
CA PRO A 422 4.44 -16.77 -14.88
C PRO A 422 3.95 -15.70 -15.86
N LEU A 423 3.30 -14.62 -15.37
CA LEU A 423 2.86 -13.49 -16.21
C LEU A 423 4.04 -12.75 -16.84
N ARG A 424 5.15 -12.64 -16.11
CA ARG A 424 6.39 -12.08 -16.62
C ARG A 424 6.94 -12.88 -17.80
N THR A 425 6.74 -14.20 -17.85
CA THR A 425 7.22 -15.05 -18.97
C THR A 425 6.21 -15.20 -20.10
N ASP A 426 4.92 -15.16 -19.78
CA ASP A 426 3.82 -15.27 -20.73
C ASP A 426 2.73 -14.23 -20.37
N PRO A 427 2.88 -12.98 -20.82
CA PRO A 427 1.90 -11.93 -20.55
C PRO A 427 0.63 -12.07 -21.39
N ASP A 428 0.62 -12.98 -22.37
CA ASP A 428 -0.51 -13.24 -23.27
C ASP A 428 -1.47 -14.32 -22.74
N GLN A 429 -1.10 -15.02 -21.67
CA GLN A 429 -1.97 -15.98 -21.01
C GLN A 429 -3.35 -15.39 -20.67
N SER A 430 -4.37 -16.26 -20.65
CA SER A 430 -5.71 -15.86 -20.26
C SER A 430 -5.78 -15.46 -18.79
N THR A 431 -6.75 -14.63 -18.42
CA THR A 431 -6.99 -14.28 -17.01
C THR A 431 -7.24 -15.54 -16.18
N GLU A 432 -8.03 -16.50 -16.69
CA GLU A 432 -8.33 -17.76 -15.96
C GLU A 432 -7.11 -18.65 -15.75
N SER A 433 -6.18 -18.70 -16.71
CA SER A 433 -4.90 -19.42 -16.54
C SER A 433 -4.05 -18.78 -15.44
N MET A 434 -4.03 -17.45 -15.39
CA MET A 434 -3.29 -16.70 -14.38
C MET A 434 -3.82 -16.93 -12.96
N LEU A 435 -5.14 -17.10 -12.80
CA LEU A 435 -5.79 -17.33 -11.51
C LEU A 435 -5.28 -18.61 -10.80
N GLU A 436 -4.83 -19.63 -11.53
CA GLU A 436 -4.27 -20.86 -10.95
C GLU A 436 -2.99 -20.59 -10.15
N HIS A 437 -2.22 -19.57 -10.54
CA HIS A 437 -0.94 -19.24 -9.92
C HIS A 437 -1.07 -18.73 -8.49
N PHE A 438 -2.22 -18.15 -8.12
CA PHE A 438 -2.49 -17.77 -6.73
C PHE A 438 -2.50 -18.98 -5.81
N GLY A 439 -3.19 -20.06 -6.19
CA GLY A 439 -3.27 -21.27 -5.39
C GLY A 439 -1.96 -22.06 -5.37
N THR A 440 -1.35 -22.25 -6.54
CA THR A 440 -0.10 -23.03 -6.66
C THR A 440 1.08 -22.32 -6.00
N GLY A 441 1.18 -20.98 -6.10
CA GLY A 441 2.18 -20.19 -5.41
C GLY A 441 2.08 -20.30 -3.89
N MET A 442 0.86 -20.22 -3.34
CA MET A 442 0.63 -20.37 -1.89
C MET A 442 1.02 -21.76 -1.38
N LEU A 443 0.67 -22.83 -2.10
CA LEU A 443 1.10 -24.19 -1.73
C LEU A 443 2.61 -24.36 -1.81
N GLN A 444 3.24 -23.85 -2.88
CA GLN A 444 4.69 -23.96 -3.05
C GLN A 444 5.45 -23.27 -1.92
N PHE A 445 4.95 -22.12 -1.46
CA PHE A 445 5.66 -21.33 -0.44
C PHE A 445 5.34 -21.80 0.99
N TYR A 446 4.10 -22.17 1.30
CA TYR A 446 3.64 -22.40 2.68
C TYR A 446 3.04 -23.80 2.95
N GLY A 447 2.80 -24.60 1.91
CA GLY A 447 1.87 -25.73 1.92
C GLY A 447 2.13 -26.83 2.96
N GLU A 448 3.34 -26.92 3.52
CA GLU A 448 3.70 -27.95 4.50
C GLU A 448 3.40 -27.58 5.95
N THR A 449 3.37 -26.29 6.30
CA THR A 449 3.41 -25.86 7.72
C THR A 449 2.26 -24.96 8.16
N ARG A 450 1.48 -24.43 7.22
CA ARG A 450 0.39 -23.47 7.48
C ARG A 450 -0.90 -23.97 6.86
N LYS A 451 -2.06 -23.60 7.42
CA LYS A 451 -3.34 -23.81 6.74
C LYS A 451 -3.35 -23.00 5.45
N ILE A 452 -3.67 -23.64 4.34
CA ILE A 452 -3.78 -22.97 3.04
C ILE A 452 -5.14 -23.30 2.46
N THR A 453 -5.87 -22.24 2.13
CA THR A 453 -7.08 -22.25 1.31
C THR A 453 -6.94 -21.08 0.35
N GLN A 454 -7.05 -21.30 -0.95
CA GLN A 454 -6.97 -20.24 -1.93
C GLN A 454 -7.84 -20.61 -3.12
N SER A 455 -8.75 -19.72 -3.50
CA SER A 455 -9.63 -19.95 -4.62
C SER A 455 -9.78 -18.71 -5.49
N SER A 456 -10.35 -18.93 -6.67
CA SER A 456 -10.80 -17.88 -7.58
C SER A 456 -12.25 -18.13 -7.97
N VAL A 457 -13.05 -17.07 -7.97
CA VAL A 457 -14.50 -17.10 -8.18
C VAL A 457 -14.86 -16.17 -9.32
N ARG A 458 -15.65 -16.68 -10.27
CA ARG A 458 -16.19 -15.92 -11.38
C ARG A 458 -17.39 -15.10 -10.91
N THR A 459 -17.29 -13.78 -10.95
CA THR A 459 -18.33 -12.90 -10.39
C THR A 459 -19.64 -12.94 -11.16
N SER A 460 -19.59 -13.20 -12.47
CA SER A 460 -20.78 -13.33 -13.31
C SER A 460 -21.68 -14.52 -12.95
N ALA A 461 -21.15 -15.52 -12.21
CA ALA A 461 -21.92 -16.65 -11.70
C ALA A 461 -22.59 -16.38 -10.34
N LEU A 462 -22.16 -15.33 -9.61
CA LEU A 462 -22.65 -15.02 -8.27
C LEU A 462 -24.16 -14.72 -8.18
N PRO A 463 -24.81 -14.06 -9.16
CA PRO A 463 -26.28 -13.90 -9.14
C PRO A 463 -27.03 -15.25 -9.12
N GLY A 464 -26.54 -16.24 -9.88
CA GLY A 464 -27.11 -17.59 -9.90
C GLY A 464 -26.90 -18.31 -8.57
N LEU A 465 -25.70 -18.20 -7.99
CA LEU A 465 -25.40 -18.76 -6.68
C LEU A 465 -26.23 -18.12 -5.55
N ALA A 466 -26.41 -16.80 -5.56
CA ALA A 466 -27.26 -16.10 -4.60
C ALA A 466 -28.72 -16.55 -4.70
N THR A 467 -29.23 -16.75 -5.93
CA THR A 467 -30.59 -17.30 -6.14
C THR A 467 -30.73 -18.69 -5.53
N ALA A 468 -29.75 -19.57 -5.75
CA ALA A 468 -29.74 -20.91 -5.16
C ALA A 468 -29.64 -20.87 -3.63
N LEU A 469 -28.80 -19.99 -3.09
CA LEU A 469 -28.66 -19.77 -1.64
C LEU A 469 -29.96 -19.28 -1.02
N SER A 470 -30.66 -18.36 -1.69
CA SER A 470 -31.99 -17.90 -1.27
C SER A 470 -33.00 -19.05 -1.23
N GLY A 471 -32.96 -19.96 -2.22
CA GLY A 471 -33.80 -21.17 -2.23
C GLY A 471 -33.52 -22.10 -1.04
N LEU A 472 -32.24 -22.26 -0.67
CA LEU A 472 -31.85 -23.00 0.54
C LEU A 472 -32.31 -22.31 1.82
N GLY A 473 -32.14 -20.99 1.93
CA GLY A 473 -32.64 -20.21 3.05
C GLY A 473 -34.15 -20.41 3.25
N GLN A 474 -34.93 -20.36 2.17
CA GLN A 474 -36.36 -20.61 2.23
C GLN A 474 -36.71 -22.04 2.67
N ALA A 475 -36.01 -23.05 2.15
CA ALA A 475 -36.22 -24.44 2.54
C ALA A 475 -35.90 -24.67 4.03
N LEU A 476 -34.83 -24.04 4.54
CA LEU A 476 -34.46 -24.10 5.96
C LEU A 476 -35.49 -23.37 6.83
N LEU A 477 -35.96 -22.18 6.43
CA LEU A 477 -37.04 -21.44 7.12
C LEU A 477 -38.32 -22.29 7.26
N ASN A 478 -38.73 -22.96 6.19
CA ASN A 478 -39.94 -23.78 6.17
C ASN A 478 -39.85 -25.00 7.11
N ASN A 479 -38.65 -25.47 7.41
CA ASN A 479 -38.41 -26.75 8.07
C ASN A 479 -37.61 -26.63 9.39
N GLN A 480 -37.26 -25.42 9.83
CA GLN A 480 -36.41 -25.12 10.99
C GLN A 480 -36.85 -25.87 12.25
N GLY A 481 -38.11 -25.68 12.65
CA GLY A 481 -38.65 -26.27 13.89
C GLY A 481 -38.64 -27.80 13.93
N THR A 482 -38.55 -28.47 12.77
CA THR A 482 -38.48 -29.93 12.67
C THR A 482 -37.04 -30.45 12.77
N TYR A 483 -36.07 -29.74 12.19
CA TYR A 483 -34.69 -30.23 12.01
C TYR A 483 -33.63 -29.40 12.76
N ASN A 484 -34.02 -28.76 13.87
CA ASN A 484 -33.11 -27.91 14.64
C ASN A 484 -31.80 -28.62 15.03
N ASN A 485 -31.87 -29.88 15.47
CA ASN A 485 -30.70 -30.62 15.92
C ASN A 485 -29.75 -30.95 14.76
N GLU A 486 -30.30 -31.34 13.62
CA GLU A 486 -29.57 -31.65 12.39
C GLU A 486 -28.89 -30.40 11.82
N ILE A 487 -29.55 -29.24 11.88
CA ILE A 487 -28.98 -27.96 11.45
C ILE A 487 -27.83 -27.52 12.37
N ILE A 488 -27.99 -27.65 13.69
CA ILE A 488 -26.92 -27.41 14.66
C ILE A 488 -25.74 -28.36 14.40
N ALA A 489 -26.03 -29.65 14.15
CA ALA A 489 -25.01 -30.64 13.84
C ALA A 489 -24.27 -30.32 12.53
N ALA A 490 -24.99 -29.88 11.49
CA ALA A 490 -24.40 -29.45 10.22
C ALA A 490 -23.45 -28.26 10.41
N ARG A 491 -23.86 -27.26 11.19
CA ARG A 491 -23.00 -26.12 11.56
C ARG A 491 -21.73 -26.55 12.29
N GLN A 492 -21.81 -27.56 13.16
CA GLN A 492 -20.65 -28.04 13.93
C GLN A 492 -19.69 -28.89 13.09
N GLN A 493 -20.22 -29.63 12.12
CA GLN A 493 -19.45 -30.55 11.27
C GLN A 493 -18.84 -29.88 10.04
N ALA A 494 -19.48 -28.84 9.52
CA ALA A 494 -18.98 -28.12 8.34
C ALA A 494 -17.62 -27.47 8.62
N GLN A 495 -16.78 -27.44 7.58
CA GLN A 495 -15.43 -26.87 7.66
C GLN A 495 -15.55 -25.42 8.13
N SER A 496 -14.72 -25.06 9.11
CA SER A 496 -14.76 -23.76 9.75
C SER A 496 -13.44 -23.03 9.60
N TYR A 497 -13.52 -21.70 9.65
CA TYR A 497 -12.40 -20.81 9.39
C TYR A 497 -12.21 -19.84 10.55
N SER A 498 -11.01 -19.87 11.14
CA SER A 498 -10.64 -19.11 12.33
C SER A 498 -11.78 -19.01 13.39
N PRO A 499 -12.46 -20.09 13.80
CA PRO A 499 -13.69 -19.98 14.58
C PRO A 499 -13.50 -19.24 15.92
N THR A 500 -14.48 -18.41 16.28
CA THR A 500 -14.63 -17.81 17.62
C THR A 500 -16.07 -18.02 18.10
N SER A 501 -16.41 -17.61 19.33
CA SER A 501 -17.81 -17.64 19.80
C SER A 501 -18.76 -16.82 18.91
N LEU A 502 -18.23 -15.82 18.20
CA LEU A 502 -18.97 -14.89 17.36
C LEU A 502 -18.64 -15.05 15.87
N ARG A 503 -17.85 -16.05 15.45
CA ARG A 503 -17.47 -16.25 14.04
C ARG A 503 -17.79 -17.66 13.60
N VAL A 504 -18.80 -17.78 12.73
CA VAL A 504 -19.36 -19.07 12.28
C VAL A 504 -19.34 -19.15 10.75
N TYR A 505 -18.18 -18.86 10.17
CA TYR A 505 -17.95 -19.01 8.73
C TYR A 505 -17.79 -20.48 8.39
N ARG A 506 -18.54 -20.94 7.39
CA ARG A 506 -18.56 -22.33 6.96
C ARG A 506 -18.31 -22.42 5.47
N ASP A 507 -17.57 -23.44 5.07
CA ASP A 507 -17.48 -23.79 3.66
C ASP A 507 -18.89 -24.07 3.12
N LEU A 508 -19.30 -23.34 2.08
CA LEU A 508 -20.67 -23.40 1.57
C LEU A 508 -21.00 -24.77 0.96
N ARG A 509 -20.07 -25.36 0.21
CA ARG A 509 -20.28 -26.65 -0.46
C ARG A 509 -20.30 -27.82 0.53
N HIS A 510 -19.41 -27.80 1.52
CA HIS A 510 -19.35 -28.81 2.58
C HIS A 510 -20.56 -28.71 3.50
N LEU A 511 -20.97 -27.49 3.88
CA LEU A 511 -22.17 -27.26 4.68
C LEU A 511 -23.42 -27.85 4.00
N THR A 512 -23.64 -27.54 2.72
CA THR A 512 -24.79 -28.05 1.97
C THR A 512 -24.75 -29.57 1.80
N THR A 513 -23.57 -30.15 1.62
CA THR A 513 -23.37 -31.61 1.59
C THR A 513 -23.79 -32.26 2.92
N ILE A 514 -23.38 -31.68 4.05
CA ILE A 514 -23.76 -32.19 5.37
C ILE A 514 -25.24 -32.01 5.65
N LEU A 515 -25.83 -30.86 5.31
CA LEU A 515 -27.27 -30.61 5.47
C LEU A 515 -28.10 -31.69 4.76
N SER A 516 -27.80 -31.98 3.49
CA SER A 516 -28.49 -33.03 2.72
C SER A 516 -28.21 -34.44 3.28
N GLY A 517 -27.03 -34.68 3.86
CA GLY A 517 -26.70 -35.96 4.48
C GLY A 517 -27.41 -36.22 5.83
N LEU A 518 -27.71 -35.15 6.59
CA LEU A 518 -28.33 -35.25 7.91
C LEU A 518 -29.86 -35.11 7.87
N ILE A 519 -30.39 -34.35 6.91
CA ILE A 519 -31.81 -34.01 6.84
C ILE A 519 -32.48 -34.78 5.71
N ASN A 520 -33.34 -35.73 6.06
CA ASN A 520 -34.16 -36.44 5.07
C ASN A 520 -35.40 -35.61 4.70
N ASN A 521 -35.22 -34.64 3.80
CA ASN A 521 -36.29 -33.75 3.32
C ASN A 521 -36.03 -33.33 1.87
N ALA A 522 -36.96 -33.67 0.97
CA ALA A 522 -36.80 -33.44 -0.47
C ALA A 522 -36.68 -31.95 -0.86
N GLU A 523 -37.27 -31.03 -0.10
CA GLU A 523 -37.15 -29.58 -0.37
C GLU A 523 -35.71 -29.11 -0.07
N ILE A 524 -35.17 -29.49 1.08
CA ILE A 524 -33.79 -29.18 1.49
C ILE A 524 -32.78 -29.86 0.56
N ASP A 525 -32.98 -31.14 0.22
CA ASP A 525 -32.08 -31.88 -0.67
C ASP A 525 -31.99 -31.25 -2.07
N ASN A 526 -33.13 -30.85 -2.64
CA ASN A 526 -33.17 -30.15 -3.91
C ASN A 526 -32.49 -28.78 -3.83
N ALA A 527 -32.72 -28.03 -2.74
CA ALA A 527 -32.08 -26.73 -2.54
C ALA A 527 -30.55 -26.84 -2.36
N CYS A 528 -30.07 -27.82 -1.57
CA CYS A 528 -28.65 -28.13 -1.44
C CYS A 528 -28.03 -28.50 -2.78
N THR A 529 -28.69 -29.34 -3.59
CA THR A 529 -28.24 -29.72 -4.93
C THR A 529 -28.09 -28.50 -5.86
N ASN A 530 -29.05 -27.57 -5.80
CA ASN A 530 -28.99 -26.34 -6.58
C ASN A 530 -27.84 -25.43 -6.14
N VAL A 531 -27.59 -25.30 -4.83
CA VAL A 531 -26.45 -24.53 -4.31
C VAL A 531 -25.14 -25.15 -4.75
N ILE A 532 -24.96 -26.47 -4.62
CA ILE A 532 -23.73 -27.15 -5.06
C ILE A 532 -23.50 -26.94 -6.57
N SER A 533 -24.54 -27.06 -7.39
CA SER A 533 -24.43 -26.87 -8.84
C SER A 533 -24.05 -25.43 -9.21
N ALA A 534 -24.66 -24.44 -8.56
CA ALA A 534 -24.33 -23.03 -8.79
C ALA A 534 -22.95 -22.65 -8.24
N PHE A 535 -22.53 -23.27 -7.14
CA PHE A 535 -21.20 -23.11 -6.54
C PHE A 535 -20.13 -23.64 -7.49
N ASP A 536 -20.29 -24.87 -7.98
CA ASP A 536 -19.33 -25.52 -8.88
C ASP A 536 -19.20 -24.73 -10.21
N ALA A 537 -20.24 -24.00 -10.63
CA ALA A 537 -20.17 -23.09 -11.79
C ALA A 537 -19.46 -21.75 -11.50
N ALA A 538 -19.40 -21.33 -10.24
CA ALA A 538 -18.79 -20.09 -9.80
C ALA A 538 -17.29 -20.25 -9.49
N ILE A 539 -16.86 -21.39 -8.93
CA ILE A 539 -15.44 -21.66 -8.66
C ILE A 539 -14.69 -21.88 -9.98
N VAL A 540 -13.59 -21.14 -10.18
CA VAL A 540 -12.69 -21.32 -11.34
C VAL A 540 -11.53 -22.22 -10.95
N HIS A 541 -10.84 -21.88 -9.87
CA HIS A 541 -9.80 -22.71 -9.25
C HIS A 541 -9.99 -22.74 -7.75
N ASN A 542 -9.69 -23.87 -7.13
CA ASN A 542 -9.66 -24.03 -5.69
C ASN A 542 -8.47 -24.90 -5.28
N VAL A 543 -7.73 -24.44 -4.29
CA VAL A 543 -6.56 -25.12 -3.75
C VAL A 543 -6.61 -25.06 -2.23
N HIS A 544 -6.39 -26.20 -1.60
CA HIS A 544 -6.21 -26.30 -0.15
C HIS A 544 -5.20 -27.39 0.19
N ASN A 545 -4.69 -27.38 1.42
CA ASN A 545 -3.85 -28.47 1.93
C ASN A 545 -4.57 -29.35 2.94
N SER A 546 -3.86 -30.35 3.46
CA SER A 546 -4.39 -31.34 4.42
C SER A 546 -4.80 -30.74 5.77
N LEU A 547 -4.36 -29.52 6.09
CA LEU A 547 -4.75 -28.81 7.32
C LEU A 547 -6.11 -28.10 7.19
N SER A 548 -6.69 -28.08 5.99
CA SER A 548 -8.02 -27.52 5.70
C SER A 548 -8.75 -28.38 4.66
N PRO A 549 -8.95 -29.69 4.92
CA PRO A 549 -9.22 -30.71 3.90
C PRO A 549 -10.59 -30.61 3.22
N ASN A 550 -11.55 -29.90 3.82
CA ASN A 550 -12.90 -29.74 3.29
C ASN A 550 -13.17 -28.28 2.89
N SER A 551 -12.17 -27.63 2.28
CA SER A 551 -12.24 -26.25 1.80
C SER A 551 -12.37 -26.25 0.28
N PHE A 552 -13.54 -25.90 -0.20
CA PHE A 552 -13.97 -25.93 -1.59
C PHE A 552 -13.89 -24.55 -2.24
N GLY A 553 -13.58 -23.49 -1.47
CA GLY A 553 -13.12 -22.22 -2.00
C GLY A 553 -14.10 -21.05 -1.85
N LEU A 554 -15.23 -21.21 -1.18
CA LEU A 554 -16.10 -20.07 -0.86
C LEU A 554 -16.91 -20.36 0.40
N SER A 555 -16.72 -19.50 1.40
CA SER A 555 -17.41 -19.63 2.67
C SER A 555 -18.69 -18.79 2.72
N VAL A 556 -19.55 -19.10 3.70
CA VAL A 556 -20.80 -18.40 3.99
C VAL A 556 -20.95 -18.25 5.50
N GLU A 557 -21.69 -17.24 5.94
CA GLU A 557 -22.18 -17.21 7.30
C GLU A 557 -23.19 -18.32 7.60
N PHE A 558 -23.03 -19.01 8.75
CA PHE A 558 -24.03 -19.96 9.22
C PHE A 558 -24.22 -19.97 10.75
N GLY A 559 -24.20 -18.80 11.39
CA GLY A 559 -24.35 -18.61 12.83
C GLY A 559 -25.78 -18.82 13.35
N PRO A 560 -25.94 -18.95 14.69
CA PRO A 560 -27.26 -19.02 15.30
C PRO A 560 -27.91 -17.63 15.40
N GLY A 561 -29.24 -17.56 15.32
CA GLY A 561 -30.02 -16.32 15.34
C GLY A 561 -29.88 -15.48 16.60
N THR A 562 -29.37 -16.05 17.70
CA THR A 562 -29.09 -15.36 18.97
C THR A 562 -27.96 -14.32 18.89
N GLN A 563 -27.34 -14.17 17.74
CA GLN A 563 -26.20 -13.30 17.55
C GLN A 563 -26.61 -11.83 17.34
N PRO A 564 -25.81 -10.84 17.81
CA PRO A 564 -26.27 -9.45 17.94
C PRO A 564 -26.16 -8.58 16.67
N TYR A 565 -25.68 -9.12 15.55
CA TYR A 565 -25.14 -8.33 14.42
C TYR A 565 -25.89 -8.47 13.10
N TRP A 566 -27.14 -8.95 13.14
CA TRP A 566 -27.97 -9.14 11.95
C TRP A 566 -28.37 -7.83 11.30
N THR A 567 -28.57 -6.77 12.10
CA THR A 567 -28.84 -5.41 11.59
C THR A 567 -27.80 -4.96 10.57
N GLU A 568 -26.52 -5.19 10.84
CA GLU A 568 -25.47 -4.78 9.90
C GLU A 568 -25.13 -5.86 8.85
N TYR A 569 -25.54 -7.13 9.06
CA TYR A 569 -25.57 -8.10 7.94
C TYR A 569 -26.56 -7.62 6.87
N GLY A 570 -27.72 -7.11 7.28
CA GLY A 570 -28.74 -6.54 6.38
C GLY A 570 -28.29 -5.33 5.56
N LEU A 571 -27.10 -4.75 5.81
CA LEU A 571 -26.51 -3.72 4.96
C LEU A 571 -25.83 -4.29 3.71
N LEU A 572 -25.62 -5.61 3.66
CA LEU A 572 -24.99 -6.28 2.52
C LEU A 572 -25.98 -6.39 1.35
N SER A 573 -25.44 -6.22 0.15
CA SER A 573 -26.11 -6.46 -1.13
C SER A 573 -26.65 -7.88 -1.25
N LEU A 574 -25.99 -8.87 -0.63
CA LEU A 574 -26.47 -10.26 -0.61
C LEU A 574 -27.79 -10.40 0.18
N SER A 575 -27.91 -9.69 1.31
CA SER A 575 -29.14 -9.67 2.12
C SER A 575 -30.30 -9.07 1.34
N GLY A 576 -30.08 -7.98 0.62
CA GLY A 576 -31.10 -7.40 -0.26
C GLY A 576 -31.51 -8.30 -1.45
N ALA A 577 -30.69 -9.30 -1.79
CA ALA A 577 -30.90 -10.18 -2.94
C ALA A 577 -31.43 -11.58 -2.58
N THR A 578 -31.47 -11.94 -1.30
CA THR A 578 -31.78 -13.30 -0.83
C THR A 578 -32.63 -13.27 0.44
N VAL A 579 -33.20 -14.41 0.82
CA VAL A 579 -33.82 -14.59 2.17
C VAL A 579 -32.84 -15.20 3.18
N TRP A 580 -31.54 -15.07 2.92
CA TRP A 580 -30.53 -15.75 3.75
C TRP A 580 -30.37 -15.08 5.12
N ASP A 581 -30.52 -13.76 5.19
CA ASP A 581 -30.57 -13.01 6.44
C ASP A 581 -31.81 -13.38 7.27
N ASP A 582 -33.00 -13.47 6.65
CA ASP A 582 -34.23 -13.97 7.30
C ASP A 582 -33.99 -15.36 7.94
N TRP A 583 -33.32 -16.25 7.22
CA TRP A 583 -32.93 -17.56 7.73
C TRP A 583 -31.97 -17.44 8.93
N LEU A 584 -30.92 -16.62 8.80
CA LEU A 584 -29.91 -16.45 9.84
C LEU A 584 -30.50 -15.91 11.16
N GLU A 585 -31.51 -15.05 11.11
CA GLU A 585 -32.18 -14.51 12.30
C GLU A 585 -32.89 -15.57 13.16
N VAL A 586 -33.33 -16.68 12.55
CA VAL A 586 -34.05 -17.76 13.25
C VAL A 586 -33.27 -19.08 13.29
N SER A 587 -32.06 -19.09 12.75
CA SER A 587 -31.15 -20.23 12.72
C SER A 587 -30.88 -20.76 14.15
N PRO A 588 -31.05 -22.06 14.42
CA PRO A 588 -31.10 -22.62 15.78
C PRO A 588 -29.76 -22.62 16.54
#